data_AF-A0A7H4N0H5-F1
#
_entry.id   AF-A0A7H4N0H5-F1
#
_cell.length_a   1.000
_cell.length_b   1.000
_cell.length_c   1.000
_cell.angle_alpha   90.00
_cell.angle_beta   90.00
_cell.angle_gamma   90.00
#
_symmetry.space_group_name_H-M   'P 1'
#
loop_
_entity.id
_entity.type
_entity.pdbx_description
1 polymer ?
#
loop_
_entity_poly.entity_id
_entity_poly.type
_entity_poly.pdbx_seq_one_letter_code
_entity_poly.pdbx_strand_id
1 'polypeptide(L)'
;MTEPFGALLPFGGHKGAGLSLICSLLGAALTGGETESQQIPPRAGIINNMLSILFDPARLGAQESYQQALLAQVDWVRSGQEGRNVQIPGEPELRAYTRRRQEGIWIDEVSWQAFVALEALNT
;
A
#
# COMPACT_ATOMS: atom_id res chain seq x y z
N MET A 1 -2.44 -10.03 25.83
CA MET A 1 -2.98 -8.99 24.93
C MET A 1 -4.09 -8.29 25.67
N THR A 2 -3.88 -7.03 26.04
CA THR A 2 -4.93 -6.19 26.62
C THR A 2 -5.64 -5.42 25.50
N GLU A 3 -6.96 -5.33 25.65
CA GLU A 3 -7.95 -4.71 24.77
C GLU A 3 -7.58 -3.31 24.22
N PRO A 4 -8.14 -2.94 23.04
CA PRO A 4 -9.51 -3.25 22.62
C PRO A 4 -9.62 -4.33 21.54
N PHE A 5 -10.51 -5.30 21.78
CA PHE A 5 -11.09 -6.12 20.72
C PHE A 5 -12.10 -5.27 19.95
N GLY A 6 -11.98 -5.26 18.62
CA GLY A 6 -12.86 -4.49 17.75
C GLY A 6 -12.52 -4.73 16.29
N ALA A 7 -13.36 -4.20 15.39
CA ALA A 7 -13.09 -4.19 13.97
C ALA A 7 -12.46 -2.86 13.55
N LEU A 8 -11.55 -2.90 12.57
CA LEU A 8 -11.05 -1.69 11.92
C LEU A 8 -12.22 -1.01 11.19
N LEU A 9 -12.34 0.31 11.36
CA LEU A 9 -13.35 1.10 10.67
C LEU A 9 -12.86 1.53 9.28
N PRO A 10 -13.76 1.61 8.28
CA PRO A 10 -13.39 2.11 6.96
C PRO A 10 -13.07 3.60 6.98
N PHE A 11 -12.01 4.00 6.28
CA PHE A 11 -11.68 5.41 6.07
C PHE A 11 -12.82 6.14 5.33
N GLY A 12 -13.27 7.28 5.84
CA GLY A 12 -14.36 8.03 5.19
C GLY A 12 -15.72 7.31 5.22
N GLY A 13 -15.93 6.37 6.15
CA GLY A 13 -17.22 5.74 6.41
C GLY A 13 -17.71 4.90 5.23
N HIS A 14 -18.95 5.14 4.78
CA HIS A 14 -19.59 4.35 3.71
C HIS A 14 -18.81 4.36 2.40
N LYS A 15 -18.02 5.41 2.12
CA LYS A 15 -17.15 5.46 0.93
C LYS A 15 -15.96 4.50 1.06
N GLY A 16 -15.33 4.45 2.22
CA GLY A 16 -14.27 3.47 2.49
C GLY A 16 -14.79 2.04 2.52
N ALA A 17 -16.00 1.83 3.04
CA ALA A 17 -16.64 0.51 3.01
C ALA A 17 -16.88 0.05 1.56
N GLY A 18 -17.39 0.94 0.71
CA GLY A 18 -17.55 0.67 -0.72
C GLY A 18 -16.22 0.39 -1.43
N LEU A 19 -15.16 1.15 -1.12
CA LEU A 19 -13.83 0.91 -1.68
C LEU A 19 -13.26 -0.45 -1.23
N SER A 20 -13.43 -0.81 0.04
CA SER A 20 -13.03 -2.12 0.57
C SER A 20 -13.72 -3.26 -0.15
N LEU A 21 -15.04 -3.14 -0.37
CA LEU A 21 -15.81 -4.15 -1.10
C LEU A 21 -15.31 -4.33 -2.54
N ILE A 22 -15.02 -3.21 -3.24
CA ILE A 22 -14.46 -3.27 -4.60
C ILE A 22 -13.10 -3.99 -4.60
N CYS A 23 -12.23 -3.72 -3.62
CA CYS A 23 -10.95 -4.40 -3.48
C CYS A 23 -11.12 -5.92 -3.30
N SER A 24 -12.05 -6.36 -2.45
CA SER A 24 -12.32 -7.80 -2.26
C SER A 24 -12.88 -8.45 -3.53
N LEU A 25 -13.79 -7.78 -4.24
CA LEU A 25 -14.37 -8.30 -5.48
C LEU A 25 -13.33 -8.41 -6.59
N LEU A 26 -12.50 -7.39 -6.78
CA LEU A 26 -11.51 -7.37 -7.84
C LEU A 26 -10.26 -8.20 -7.51
N GLY A 27 -9.81 -8.15 -6.26
CA GLY A 27 -8.59 -8.79 -5.81
C GLY A 27 -8.74 -10.25 -5.41
N ALA A 28 -9.96 -10.71 -5.09
CA ALA A 28 -10.23 -12.11 -4.76
C ALA A 28 -11.29 -12.73 -5.66
N ALA A 29 -12.53 -12.22 -5.67
CA ALA A 29 -13.63 -12.90 -6.38
C ALA A 29 -13.35 -13.04 -7.89
N LEU A 30 -12.87 -11.97 -8.53
CA LEU A 30 -12.55 -11.95 -9.96
C LEU A 30 -11.35 -12.83 -10.31
N THR A 31 -10.34 -12.87 -9.45
CA THR A 31 -9.10 -13.64 -9.67
C THR A 31 -9.24 -15.12 -9.27
N GLY A 32 -10.43 -15.57 -8.85
CA GLY A 32 -10.67 -16.95 -8.42
C GLY A 32 -10.24 -17.27 -6.98
N GLY A 33 -10.05 -16.24 -6.16
CA GLY A 33 -9.65 -16.31 -4.76
C GLY A 33 -10.80 -16.53 -3.78
N GLU A 34 -10.45 -16.89 -2.55
CA GLU A 34 -11.37 -16.91 -1.40
C GLU A 34 -11.68 -15.47 -0.96
N THR A 35 -12.95 -15.18 -0.70
CA THR A 35 -13.44 -13.88 -0.22
C THR A 35 -13.79 -13.94 1.27
N GLU A 36 -13.85 -12.80 1.96
CA GLU A 36 -14.26 -12.75 3.38
C GLU A 36 -15.69 -13.25 3.65
N SER A 37 -16.51 -13.43 2.61
CA SER A 37 -17.84 -14.05 2.73
C SER A 37 -17.79 -15.56 2.99
N GLN A 38 -16.63 -16.20 2.84
CA GLN A 38 -16.44 -17.64 3.02
C GLN A 38 -15.86 -17.94 4.40
N GLN A 39 -16.26 -19.07 4.98
CA GLN A 39 -15.64 -19.57 6.20
C GLN A 39 -14.35 -20.34 5.83
N ILE A 40 -13.21 -19.65 5.87
CA ILE A 40 -11.91 -20.25 5.51
C ILE A 40 -11.39 -21.05 6.72
N PRO A 41 -11.20 -22.38 6.62
CA PRO A 41 -10.65 -23.18 7.70
C PRO A 41 -9.18 -22.83 7.95
N PRO A 42 -8.67 -23.01 9.19
CA PRO A 42 -7.25 -22.85 9.47
C PRO A 42 -6.40 -23.74 8.56
N ARG A 43 -5.41 -23.15 7.89
CA ARG A 43 -4.47 -23.85 7.01
C ARG A 43 -3.06 -23.31 7.18
N ALA A 44 -2.08 -24.10 6.76
CA ALA A 44 -0.69 -23.67 6.75
C ALA A 44 -0.49 -22.57 5.70
N GLY A 45 -0.23 -21.34 6.17
CA GLY A 45 0.02 -20.18 5.33
C GLY A 45 -1.23 -19.41 4.89
N ILE A 46 -1.00 -18.15 4.50
CA ILE A 46 -2.02 -17.24 3.96
C ILE A 46 -1.88 -17.23 2.43
N ILE A 47 -2.97 -17.52 1.70
CA ILE A 47 -2.98 -17.32 0.24
C ILE A 47 -3.58 -15.95 -0.01
N ASN A 48 -2.81 -15.08 -0.67
CA ASN A 48 -3.27 -13.76 -1.08
C ASN A 48 -3.40 -13.71 -2.59
N ASN A 49 -4.44 -13.03 -3.07
CA ASN A 49 -4.69 -12.81 -4.49
C ASN A 49 -4.51 -11.31 -4.81
N MET A 50 -4.18 -11.01 -6.06
CA MET A 50 -3.90 -9.64 -6.49
C MET A 50 -4.37 -9.42 -7.92
N LEU A 51 -5.11 -8.33 -8.13
CA LEU A 51 -5.34 -7.76 -9.46
C LEU A 51 -4.29 -6.68 -9.73
N SER A 52 -3.70 -6.70 -10.92
CA SER A 52 -2.86 -5.61 -11.43
C SER A 52 -3.45 -5.07 -12.72
N ILE A 53 -3.62 -3.74 -12.77
CA ILE A 53 -4.08 -3.03 -13.96
C ILE A 53 -2.91 -2.17 -14.45
N LEU A 54 -2.46 -2.40 -15.68
CA LEU A 54 -1.35 -1.68 -16.29
C LEU A 54 -1.88 -0.85 -17.45
N PHE A 55 -1.56 0.44 -17.44
CA PHE A 55 -1.88 1.37 -18.52
C PHE A 55 -0.59 1.71 -19.27
N ASP A 56 -0.61 1.54 -20.59
CA ASP A 56 0.41 2.05 -21.50
C ASP A 56 -0.07 3.41 -22.03
N PRO A 57 0.49 4.55 -21.58
CA PRO A 57 0.04 5.86 -22.01
C PRO A 57 0.09 6.05 -23.53
N ALA A 58 1.10 5.49 -24.20
CA ALA A 58 1.26 5.63 -25.64
C ALA A 58 0.09 4.99 -26.41
N ARG A 59 -0.43 3.86 -25.90
CA ARG A 59 -1.61 3.18 -26.47
C ARG A 59 -2.92 3.90 -26.17
N LEU A 60 -2.96 4.76 -25.16
CA LEU A 60 -4.10 5.60 -24.82
C LEU A 60 -4.10 6.94 -25.56
N GLY A 61 -3.15 7.15 -26.49
CA GLY A 61 -3.01 8.40 -27.24
C GLY A 61 -2.33 9.52 -26.45
N ALA A 62 -1.78 9.23 -25.27
CA ALA A 62 -0.93 10.17 -24.56
C ALA A 62 0.42 10.28 -25.28
N GLN A 63 0.67 11.46 -25.84
CA GLN A 63 1.93 11.83 -26.49
C GLN A 63 2.87 12.50 -25.46
N GLU A 64 3.99 13.07 -25.93
CA GLU A 64 4.98 13.79 -25.10
C GLU A 64 4.35 14.85 -24.16
N SER A 65 3.20 15.42 -24.53
CA SER A 65 2.46 16.39 -23.71
C SER A 65 1.93 15.85 -22.38
N TYR A 66 1.79 14.52 -22.22
CA TYR A 66 1.25 13.93 -20.99
C TYR A 66 2.15 14.17 -19.77
N GLN A 67 3.47 14.03 -19.93
CA GLN A 67 4.42 14.27 -18.83
C GLN A 67 4.35 15.72 -18.35
N GLN A 68 4.26 16.68 -19.28
CA GLN A 68 4.14 18.10 -18.96
C GLN A 68 2.83 18.39 -18.23
N ALA A 69 1.71 17.82 -18.68
CA ALA A 69 0.41 17.96 -18.03
C ALA A 69 0.42 17.39 -16.60
N LEU A 70 1.07 16.23 -16.40
CA LEU A 70 1.21 15.61 -15.09
C LEU A 70 2.01 16.50 -14.12
N LEU A 71 3.15 17.03 -14.56
CA LEU A 71 3.97 17.93 -13.74
C LEU A 71 3.21 19.22 -13.40
N ALA A 72 2.55 19.84 -14.39
CA ALA A 72 1.76 21.04 -14.18
C ALA A 72 0.62 20.82 -13.17
N GLN A 73 -0.04 19.65 -13.22
CA GLN A 73 -1.08 19.30 -12.25
C GLN A 73 -0.53 19.15 -10.82
N VAL A 74 0.63 18.51 -10.68
CA VAL A 74 1.32 18.36 -9.39
C VAL A 74 1.72 19.72 -8.83
N ASP A 75 2.30 20.58 -9.65
CA ASP A 75 2.71 21.92 -9.24
C ASP A 75 1.52 22.79 -8.85
N TRP A 76 0.40 22.68 -9.57
CA TRP A 76 -0.85 23.36 -9.22
C TRP A 76 -1.43 22.90 -7.88
N VAL A 77 -1.40 21.60 -7.57
CA VAL A 77 -1.84 21.08 -6.25
C VAL A 77 -1.00 21.68 -5.12
N ARG A 78 0.31 21.88 -5.36
CA ARG A 78 1.22 22.49 -4.38
C ARG A 78 1.05 24.00 -4.25
N SER A 79 0.74 24.71 -5.33
CA SER A 79 0.66 26.18 -5.33
C SER A 79 -0.50 26.73 -4.50
N GLY A 80 -1.52 25.93 -4.20
CA GLY A 80 -2.71 26.39 -3.48
C GLY A 80 -2.59 26.51 -1.96
N GLN A 81 -1.42 26.28 -1.36
CA GLN A 81 -1.26 26.16 0.10
C GLN A 81 0.01 26.84 0.60
N GLU A 82 0.05 28.17 0.55
CA GLU A 82 1.13 28.96 1.14
C GLU A 82 1.34 28.59 2.63
N GLY A 83 2.60 28.37 3.03
CA GLY A 83 2.96 28.03 4.40
C GLY A 83 2.73 26.57 4.83
N ARG A 84 2.23 25.69 3.95
CA ARG A 84 2.08 24.25 4.23
C ARG A 84 3.00 23.42 3.34
N ASN A 85 3.68 22.44 3.94
CA ASN A 85 4.43 21.44 3.18
C ASN A 85 3.47 20.38 2.63
N VAL A 86 2.78 20.70 1.53
CA VAL A 86 1.87 19.77 0.85
C VAL A 86 2.69 18.63 0.25
N GLN A 87 2.30 17.41 0.59
CA GLN A 87 2.96 16.21 0.11
C GLN A 87 2.06 15.47 -0.86
N ILE A 88 2.63 15.06 -1.99
CA ILE A 88 1.96 14.25 -2.99
C ILE A 88 2.11 12.77 -2.60
N PRO A 89 1.09 11.92 -2.87
CA PRO A 89 1.21 10.49 -2.63
C PRO A 89 2.51 9.91 -3.22
N GLY A 90 3.27 9.17 -2.40
CA GLY A 90 4.56 8.58 -2.77
C GLY A 90 5.78 9.39 -2.32
N GLU A 91 5.66 10.69 -2.06
CA GLU A 91 6.80 11.49 -1.57
C GLU A 91 7.26 11.15 -0.15
N PRO A 92 6.36 10.90 0.83
CA PRO A 92 6.78 10.41 2.15
C PRO A 92 7.60 9.13 2.05
N GLU A 93 7.17 8.20 1.21
CA GLU A 93 7.83 6.93 0.95
C GLU A 93 9.18 7.13 0.27
N LEU A 94 9.28 8.01 -0.73
CA LEU A 94 10.55 8.32 -1.42
C LEU A 94 11.58 8.94 -0.47
N ARG A 95 11.14 9.85 0.42
CA ARG A 95 12.02 10.43 1.45
C ARG A 95 12.48 9.37 2.44
N ALA A 96 11.57 8.53 2.92
CA ALA A 96 11.91 7.43 3.82
C ALA A 96 12.87 6.43 3.17
N TYR A 97 12.68 6.12 1.88
CA TYR A 97 13.57 5.26 1.09
C TYR A 97 14.98 5.84 1.00
N THR A 98 15.09 7.11 0.60
CA THR A 98 16.39 7.80 0.45
C THR A 98 17.14 7.83 1.77
N ARG A 99 16.44 8.16 2.86
CA ARG A 99 16.99 8.16 4.22
C ARG A 99 17.50 6.78 4.62
N ARG A 100 16.67 5.75 4.49
CA ARG A 100 17.03 4.37 4.86
C ARG A 100 18.17 3.80 4.02
N ARG A 101 18.32 4.26 2.77
CA ARG A 101 19.44 3.86 1.91
C ARG A 101 20.78 4.45 2.38
N GLN A 102 20.76 5.60 3.05
CA GLN A 102 21.96 6.27 3.57
C GLN A 102 22.26 5.89 5.01
N GLU A 103 21.23 5.84 5.86
CA GLU A 103 21.35 5.65 7.31
C GLU A 103 21.16 4.18 7.74
N GLY A 104 20.69 3.32 6.85
CA GLY A 104 20.25 1.95 7.17
C GLY A 104 18.78 1.88 7.57
N ILE A 105 18.28 0.65 7.73
CA ILE A 105 16.91 0.37 8.17
C ILE A 105 16.95 0.14 9.68
N TRP A 106 16.25 0.97 10.45
CA TRP A 106 16.06 0.73 11.87
C TRP A 106 15.16 -0.50 12.07
N ILE A 107 15.61 -1.42 12.92
CA ILE A 107 14.91 -2.64 13.29
C ILE A 107 14.78 -2.60 14.82
N ASP A 108 13.59 -2.88 15.33
CA ASP A 108 13.37 -2.94 16.77
C ASP A 108 13.99 -4.21 17.39
N GLU A 109 14.19 -4.19 18.71
CA GLU A 109 14.86 -5.28 19.42
C GLU A 109 14.14 -6.62 19.26
N VAL A 110 12.80 -6.64 19.24
CA VAL A 110 12.04 -7.90 19.13
C VAL A 110 12.24 -8.52 17.75
N SER A 111 12.15 -7.71 16.70
CA SER A 111 12.45 -8.16 15.33
C SER A 111 13.92 -8.58 15.17
N TRP A 112 14.86 -7.88 15.81
CA TRP A 112 16.28 -8.22 15.75
C TRP A 112 16.57 -9.58 16.38
N GLN A 113 16.02 -9.85 17.56
CA GLN A 113 16.14 -11.15 18.24
C GLN A 113 15.58 -12.30 17.39
N ALA A 114 14.51 -12.05 16.61
CA ALA A 114 13.99 -13.06 15.68
C ALA A 114 15.01 -13.42 14.59
N PHE A 115 15.76 -12.45 14.06
CA PHE A 115 16.84 -12.74 13.09
C PHE A 115 17.97 -13.56 13.72
N VAL A 116 18.39 -13.22 14.94
CA VAL A 116 19.43 -13.96 15.67
C VAL A 116 18.99 -15.40 15.92
N ALA A 117 17.73 -15.63 16.31
CA ALA A 117 17.20 -16.97 16.52
C ALA A 117 17.17 -17.81 15.22
N LEU A 118 16.89 -17.19 14.08
CA LEU A 118 16.92 -17.85 12.77
C LEU A 118 18.34 -18.29 12.37
N GLU A 119 19.37 -17.54 12.76
CA GLU A 119 20.77 -17.91 12.50
C GLU A 119 21.14 -19.23 13.17
N ALA A 120 20.68 -19.46 14.41
CA ALA A 120 20.95 -20.68 15.17
C ALA A 120 20.33 -21.95 14.56
N LEU A 121 19.30 -21.80 13.72
CA LEU A 121 18.64 -22.92 13.01
C LEU A 121 19.41 -23.39 11.76
N ASN A 122 20.42 -22.62 11.32
CA ASN A 122 21.27 -22.96 10.17
C ASN A 122 22.60 -23.65 10.58
N THR A 123 22.77 -24.00 11.86
CA THR A 123 23.83 -24.85 12.41
C THR A 123 23.27 -26.20 12.84
#